data_AF-A0A534LSL3-F1
#
_entry.id   AF-A0A534LSL3-F1
#
_cell.length_a   1.000
_cell.length_b   1.000
_cell.length_c   1.000
_cell.angle_alpha   90.00
_cell.angle_beta   90.00
_cell.angle_gamma   90.00
#
_symmetry.space_group_name_H-M   'P 1'
#
loop_
_entity.id
_entity.type
_entity.pdbx_description
1 polymer ?
#
loop_
_entity_poly.entity_id
_entity_poly.type
_entity_poly.pdbx_seq_one_letter_code
_entity_poly.pdbx_strand_id
1 'polypeptide(L)'
;MRIRRGACYLLEDETADTAYRLFVRLLPEMGSGFCISRIHPDKVRTRFGLAEVRIGWLAEVPGEDHFSANAMASVAKAVQQFVQEQGSSGLVLIDGLEYVILHNGFQPTLLAFVEHLNEFAMGTQAVVLIAFRPQTLDPRELALLERNLQVLDGKEVKGQLDIEELGEILGEIPGPAAKSAEKTEAPKVLRPVPDMRDPGVHTVRCPKCGTENDDEVAFCVYCGSLLPDHASAPTPAAPAPTAPSAASALRPMPAAARAFPERRPDFVALIGVAFFLLILGLVFTLNTNLLNDFRSWWDLIVPGGLFVRPPDGIVRSGLLFFALLALSNFITSGLRWVLDRNRFGALARVLAGLGFVSVAILTWRYSLRAVSGSLVVSIWTAILGVLLVIYIAVGLYWVRTRRPAVPGARAPTSRP
;
A
#
# COMPACT_ATOMS: atom_id res chain seq x y z
N MET A 1 -14.54 -8.21 25.00
CA MET A 1 -13.14 -8.35 24.53
C MET A 1 -12.24 -7.25 25.10
N ARG A 2 -10.95 -7.53 25.38
CA ARG A 2 -9.99 -6.52 25.88
C ARG A 2 -9.06 -6.07 24.75
N ILE A 3 -9.23 -4.83 24.29
CA ILE A 3 -8.32 -4.16 23.36
C ILE A 3 -7.15 -3.56 24.15
N ARG A 4 -5.92 -3.83 23.71
CA ARG A 4 -4.71 -3.27 24.33
C ARG A 4 -4.34 -1.96 23.65
N ARG A 5 -3.88 -1.00 24.44
CA ARG A 5 -3.30 0.25 23.94
C ARG A 5 -1.92 0.00 23.34
N GLY A 6 -1.53 0.85 22.39
CA GLY A 6 -0.24 0.78 21.70
C GLY A 6 -0.15 -0.36 20.69
N ALA A 7 -1.27 -0.68 20.03
CA ALA A 7 -1.36 -1.81 19.11
C ALA A 7 -2.23 -1.49 17.88
N CYS A 8 -1.88 -2.13 16.77
CA CYS A 8 -2.68 -2.14 15.56
C CYS A 8 -3.45 -3.46 15.45
N TYR A 9 -4.73 -3.36 15.15
CA TYR A 9 -5.65 -4.47 14.98
C TYR A 9 -6.15 -4.55 13.54
N LEU A 10 -6.11 -5.75 12.96
CA LEU A 10 -6.74 -6.06 11.69
C LEU A 10 -8.09 -6.70 11.97
N LEU A 11 -9.19 -6.01 11.65
CA LEU A 11 -10.53 -6.57 11.73
C LEU A 11 -10.91 -7.18 10.39
N GLU A 12 -11.03 -8.51 10.38
CA GLU A 12 -11.38 -9.29 9.21
C GLU A 12 -12.89 -9.50 9.15
N ASP A 13 -13.55 -8.81 8.23
CA ASP A 13 -15.00 -8.90 8.07
C ASP A 13 -15.39 -8.71 6.60
N GLU A 14 -16.56 -9.20 6.23
CA GLU A 14 -17.16 -9.01 4.91
C GLU A 14 -17.53 -7.53 4.67
N THR A 15 -17.83 -6.80 5.74
CA THR A 15 -18.19 -5.38 5.72
C THR A 15 -17.45 -4.61 6.81
N ALA A 16 -17.20 -3.32 6.59
CA ALA A 16 -16.55 -2.48 7.60
C ALA A 16 -17.47 -2.15 8.79
N ASP A 17 -18.76 -2.49 8.76
CA ASP A 17 -19.75 -2.07 9.75
C ASP A 17 -19.38 -2.48 11.19
N THR A 18 -18.85 -3.69 11.37
CA THR A 18 -18.37 -4.16 12.69
C THR A 18 -17.19 -3.32 13.19
N ALA A 19 -16.32 -2.86 12.29
CA ALA A 19 -15.19 -1.97 12.65
C ALA A 19 -15.70 -0.61 13.14
N TYR A 20 -16.71 -0.04 12.49
CA TYR A 20 -17.32 1.21 12.95
C TYR A 20 -18.04 1.04 14.29
N ARG A 21 -18.77 -0.06 14.50
CA ARG A 21 -19.42 -0.35 15.79
C ARG A 21 -18.39 -0.48 16.92
N LEU A 22 -17.32 -1.25 16.68
CA LEU A 22 -16.23 -1.39 17.63
C LEU A 22 -15.54 -0.03 17.92
N PHE A 23 -15.33 0.78 16.88
CA PHE A 23 -14.74 2.11 17.01
C PHE A 23 -15.61 3.03 17.89
N VAL A 24 -16.92 3.08 17.65
CA VAL A 24 -17.87 3.88 18.45
C VAL A 24 -17.87 3.43 19.91
N ARG A 25 -17.86 2.11 20.15
CA ARG A 25 -17.84 1.53 21.50
C ARG A 25 -16.57 1.86 22.27
N LEU A 26 -15.41 1.91 21.60
CA LEU A 26 -14.11 2.21 22.23
C LEU A 26 -13.83 3.71 22.37
N LEU A 27 -14.53 4.56 21.60
CA LEU A 27 -14.29 6.00 21.56
C LEU A 27 -14.35 6.67 22.95
N PRO A 28 -15.32 6.37 23.84
CA PRO A 28 -15.37 6.97 25.18
C PRO A 28 -14.15 6.63 26.05
N GLU A 29 -13.60 5.41 25.91
CA GLU A 29 -12.43 4.97 26.68
C GLU A 29 -11.11 5.60 26.19
N MET A 30 -11.09 6.02 24.92
CA MET A 30 -9.91 6.56 24.23
C MET A 30 -9.90 8.10 24.19
N GLY A 31 -11.06 8.74 24.39
CA GLY A 31 -11.24 10.18 24.51
C GLY A 31 -11.31 10.92 23.17
N SER A 32 -10.47 10.56 22.21
CA SER A 32 -10.44 11.18 20.88
C SER A 32 -10.34 10.13 19.77
N GLY A 33 -10.96 10.44 18.62
CA GLY A 33 -11.07 9.54 17.48
C GLY A 33 -10.66 10.20 16.16
N PHE A 34 -10.06 9.41 15.28
CA PHE A 34 -9.82 9.76 13.88
C PHE A 34 -10.28 8.62 12.97
N CYS A 35 -11.25 8.88 12.11
CA CYS A 35 -11.79 7.90 11.18
C CYS A 35 -11.37 8.23 9.75
N ILE A 36 -10.65 7.34 9.09
CA ILE A 36 -10.29 7.44 7.68
C ILE A 36 -11.16 6.46 6.90
N SER A 37 -11.95 6.96 5.95
CA SER A 37 -12.96 6.18 5.23
C SER A 37 -13.00 6.50 3.74
N ARG A 38 -13.45 5.55 2.91
CA ARG A 38 -13.90 5.84 1.53
C ARG A 38 -15.28 6.48 1.46
N ILE A 39 -16.07 6.36 2.50
CA ILE A 39 -17.41 6.94 2.56
C ILE A 39 -17.27 8.44 2.80
N HIS A 40 -18.07 9.24 2.10
CA HIS A 40 -18.08 10.70 2.26
C HIS A 40 -18.29 11.10 3.73
N PRO A 41 -17.57 12.11 4.27
CA PRO A 41 -17.62 12.47 5.68
C PRO A 41 -19.03 12.65 6.25
N ASP A 42 -19.89 13.40 5.56
CA ASP A 42 -21.28 13.62 6.01
C ASP A 42 -22.05 12.30 6.16
N LYS A 43 -21.85 11.34 5.24
CA LYS A 43 -22.51 10.04 5.30
C LYS A 43 -21.97 9.19 6.44
N VAL A 44 -20.67 9.28 6.74
CA VAL A 44 -20.07 8.61 7.91
C VAL A 44 -20.67 9.17 9.20
N ARG A 45 -20.78 10.49 9.32
CA ARG A 45 -21.37 11.16 10.49
C ARG A 45 -22.82 10.72 10.70
N THR A 46 -23.64 10.76 9.66
CA THR A 46 -25.06 10.37 9.75
C THR A 46 -25.24 8.88 10.02
N ARG A 47 -24.44 8.01 9.40
CA ARG A 47 -24.63 6.55 9.49
C ARG A 47 -24.14 5.98 10.82
N PHE A 48 -23.06 6.51 11.39
CA PHE A 48 -22.39 5.92 12.56
C PHE A 48 -22.35 6.82 13.80
N GLY A 49 -22.99 7.99 13.77
CA GLY A 49 -23.10 8.88 14.94
C GLY A 49 -21.78 9.58 15.33
N LEU A 50 -20.88 9.78 14.37
CA LEU A 50 -19.52 10.29 14.60
C LEU A 50 -19.43 11.83 14.51
N ALA A 51 -20.26 12.56 15.24
CA ALA A 51 -20.37 14.03 15.11
C ALA A 51 -19.09 14.79 15.49
N GLU A 52 -18.43 14.40 16.59
CA GLU A 52 -17.25 15.11 17.15
C GLU A 52 -15.91 14.49 16.73
N VAL A 53 -15.94 13.47 15.87
CA VAL A 53 -14.73 12.75 15.42
C VAL A 53 -14.13 13.43 14.18
N ARG A 54 -12.80 13.50 14.11
CA ARG A 54 -12.09 13.92 12.89
C ARG A 54 -12.30 12.86 11.82
N ILE A 55 -12.63 13.26 10.60
CA ILE A 55 -12.88 12.32 9.50
C ILE A 55 -11.98 12.65 8.32
N GLY A 56 -11.16 11.69 7.93
CA GLY A 56 -10.35 11.71 6.72
C GLY A 56 -11.05 10.99 5.58
N TRP A 57 -11.11 11.60 4.40
CA TRP A 57 -11.79 10.99 3.24
C TRP A 57 -10.78 10.46 2.22
N LEU A 58 -10.82 9.15 1.95
CA LEU A 58 -10.05 8.50 0.89
C LEU A 58 -10.69 8.80 -0.48
N ALA A 59 -10.24 9.86 -1.14
CA ALA A 59 -10.77 10.33 -2.41
C ALA A 59 -9.70 11.07 -3.25
N GLU A 60 -9.88 11.09 -4.58
CA GLU A 60 -9.02 11.85 -5.51
C GLU A 60 -9.38 13.35 -5.57
N VAL A 61 -10.47 13.77 -4.91
CA VAL A 61 -10.91 15.16 -4.91
C VAL A 61 -10.03 15.95 -3.93
N PRO A 62 -9.47 17.10 -4.31
CA PRO A 62 -8.70 17.93 -3.39
C PRO A 62 -9.58 18.49 -2.28
N GLY A 63 -9.06 18.55 -1.06
CA GLY A 63 -9.74 19.08 0.12
C GLY A 63 -8.90 18.90 1.38
N GLU A 64 -9.30 19.56 2.45
CA GLU A 64 -8.70 19.34 3.77
C GLU A 64 -9.07 17.95 4.29
N ASP A 65 -8.09 17.23 4.86
CA ASP A 65 -8.25 15.83 5.27
C ASP A 65 -8.75 14.88 4.16
N HIS A 66 -8.48 15.21 2.90
CA HIS A 66 -8.67 14.32 1.75
C HIS A 66 -7.36 13.61 1.40
N PHE A 67 -7.45 12.32 1.11
CA PHE A 67 -6.29 11.47 0.85
C PHE A 67 -6.49 10.63 -0.42
N SER A 68 -5.72 10.91 -1.46
CA SER A 68 -5.68 10.09 -2.68
C SER A 68 -5.06 8.71 -2.40
N ALA A 69 -5.38 7.72 -3.24
CA ALA A 69 -4.81 6.37 -3.09
C ALA A 69 -3.28 6.37 -3.13
N ASN A 70 -2.69 7.30 -3.89
CA ASN A 70 -1.25 7.37 -4.14
C ASN A 70 -0.47 8.06 -3.00
N ALA A 71 -1.17 8.63 -2.01
CA ALA A 71 -0.58 9.45 -0.96
C ALA A 71 -0.67 8.79 0.43
N MET A 72 -0.37 7.49 0.54
CA MET A 72 -0.40 6.77 1.83
C MET A 72 0.55 7.34 2.88
N ALA A 73 1.66 7.95 2.45
CA ALA A 73 2.53 8.71 3.34
C ALA A 73 1.79 9.88 4.01
N SER A 74 0.86 10.53 3.32
CA SER A 74 0.04 11.61 3.90
C SER A 74 -0.97 11.07 4.91
N VAL A 75 -1.56 9.89 4.64
CA VAL A 75 -2.44 9.21 5.62
C VAL A 75 -1.67 8.88 6.88
N ALA A 76 -0.49 8.25 6.75
CA ALA A 76 0.37 7.92 7.89
C ALA A 76 0.74 9.18 8.69
N LYS A 77 1.14 10.25 8.00
CA LYS A 77 1.47 11.53 8.63
C LYS A 77 0.27 12.14 9.38
N ALA A 78 -0.92 12.10 8.79
CA ALA A 78 -2.13 12.61 9.44
C ALA A 78 -2.49 11.81 10.71
N VAL A 79 -2.35 10.48 10.65
CA VAL A 79 -2.52 9.60 11.81
C VAL A 79 -1.51 9.94 12.91
N GLN A 80 -0.23 10.08 12.54
CA GLN A 80 0.84 10.42 13.50
C GLN A 80 0.60 11.78 14.16
N GLN A 81 0.26 12.78 13.36
CA GLN A 81 -0.03 14.14 13.84
C GLN A 81 -1.22 14.14 14.81
N PHE A 82 -2.32 13.46 14.45
CA PHE A 82 -3.49 13.32 15.32
C PHE A 82 -3.11 12.69 16.67
N VAL A 83 -2.37 11.57 16.66
CA VAL A 83 -1.98 10.89 17.91
C VAL A 83 -1.06 11.77 18.77
N GLN A 84 -0.16 12.53 18.15
CA GLN A 84 0.74 13.45 18.87
C GLN A 84 -0.01 14.62 19.50
N GLU A 85 -0.96 15.23 18.77
CA GLU A 85 -1.81 16.33 19.27
C GLU A 85 -2.64 15.90 20.48
N GLN A 86 -2.99 14.62 20.55
CA GLN A 86 -3.81 14.02 21.61
C GLN A 86 -2.96 13.39 22.74
N GLY A 87 -1.70 13.81 22.89
CA GLY A 87 -0.83 13.38 23.99
C GLY A 87 -0.36 11.94 23.88
N SER A 88 -0.10 11.46 22.67
CA SER A 88 0.32 10.08 22.35
C SER A 88 -0.74 9.03 22.68
N SER A 89 -2.02 9.41 22.68
CA SER A 89 -3.18 8.54 22.85
C SER A 89 -4.23 8.88 21.78
N GLY A 90 -5.08 7.92 21.43
CA GLY A 90 -6.17 8.16 20.49
C GLY A 90 -6.60 6.88 19.78
N LEU A 91 -7.84 6.87 19.30
CA LEU A 91 -8.40 5.76 18.53
C LEU A 91 -8.43 6.13 17.06
N VAL A 92 -7.87 5.27 16.21
CA VAL A 92 -7.82 5.48 14.76
C VAL A 92 -8.55 4.33 14.08
N LEU A 93 -9.47 4.63 13.17
CA LEU A 93 -10.08 3.63 12.29
C LEU A 93 -9.66 3.92 10.85
N ILE A 94 -9.18 2.91 10.14
CA ILE A 94 -8.84 2.97 8.72
C ILE A 94 -9.70 1.96 7.97
N ASP A 95 -10.61 2.46 7.14
CA ASP A 95 -11.50 1.70 6.27
C ASP A 95 -11.27 2.11 4.81
N GLY A 96 -10.94 1.13 3.97
CA GLY A 96 -10.72 1.36 2.55
C GLY A 96 -9.30 1.13 2.07
N LEU A 97 -8.46 0.40 2.81
CA LEU A 97 -7.11 0.03 2.33
C LEU A 97 -7.14 -0.79 1.02
N GLU A 98 -8.26 -1.40 0.66
CA GLU A 98 -8.41 -2.07 -0.64
C GLU A 98 -8.38 -1.07 -1.80
N TYR A 99 -8.77 0.18 -1.55
CA TYR A 99 -8.59 1.27 -2.51
C TYR A 99 -7.12 1.50 -2.84
N VAL A 100 -6.26 1.41 -1.83
CA VAL A 100 -4.81 1.59 -1.96
C VAL A 100 -4.22 0.45 -2.78
N ILE A 101 -4.62 -0.79 -2.50
CA ILE A 101 -4.19 -1.99 -3.22
C ILE A 101 -4.56 -1.87 -4.70
N LEU A 102 -5.78 -1.44 -5.01
CA LEU A 102 -6.26 -1.30 -6.39
C LEU A 102 -5.41 -0.31 -7.22
N HIS A 103 -4.84 0.73 -6.60
CA HIS A 103 -4.10 1.78 -7.31
C HIS A 103 -2.58 1.59 -7.25
N ASN A 104 -2.05 1.07 -6.14
CA ASN A 104 -0.61 1.01 -5.87
C ASN A 104 -0.05 -0.41 -5.72
N GLY A 105 -0.93 -1.42 -5.65
CA GLY A 105 -0.56 -2.78 -5.28
C GLY A 105 -0.34 -2.97 -3.78
N PHE A 106 -0.26 -4.23 -3.36
CA PHE A 106 -0.05 -4.63 -1.97
C PHE A 106 1.41 -4.40 -1.51
N GLN A 107 2.39 -4.99 -2.21
CA GLN A 107 3.81 -4.79 -1.93
C GLN A 107 4.48 -3.85 -2.96
N PRO A 108 5.36 -2.92 -2.53
CA PRO A 108 5.79 -2.69 -1.14
C PRO A 108 4.89 -1.72 -0.34
N THR A 109 3.95 -1.04 -1.00
CA THR A 109 3.32 0.17 -0.48
C THR A 109 2.44 -0.07 0.75
N LEU A 110 1.49 -1.01 0.67
CA LEU A 110 0.56 -1.26 1.78
C LEU A 110 1.28 -1.89 2.96
N LEU A 111 2.14 -2.88 2.69
CA LEU A 111 2.86 -3.58 3.75
C LEU A 111 3.76 -2.61 4.53
N ALA A 112 4.53 -1.76 3.84
CA ALA A 112 5.37 -0.75 4.50
C ALA A 112 4.54 0.27 5.28
N PHE A 113 3.36 0.67 4.77
CA PHE A 113 2.45 1.56 5.47
C PHE A 113 1.93 0.93 6.78
N VAL A 114 1.50 -0.33 6.74
CA VAL A 114 1.02 -1.07 7.90
C VAL A 114 2.14 -1.30 8.93
N GLU A 115 3.34 -1.70 8.46
CA GLU A 115 4.52 -1.87 9.31
C GLU A 115 4.87 -0.57 10.03
N HIS A 116 4.90 0.55 9.30
CA HIS A 116 5.16 1.87 9.86
C HIS A 116 4.11 2.31 10.88
N LEU A 117 2.82 2.06 10.61
CA LEU A 117 1.75 2.34 11.58
C LEU A 117 1.86 1.46 12.83
N ASN A 118 2.19 0.19 12.68
CA ASN A 118 2.36 -0.72 13.82
C ASN A 118 3.54 -0.31 14.70
N GLU A 119 4.70 -0.01 14.11
CA GLU A 119 5.86 0.50 14.85
C GLU A 119 5.53 1.81 15.59
N PHE A 120 4.80 2.71 14.93
CA PHE A 120 4.34 3.96 15.55
C PHE A 120 3.36 3.70 16.72
N ALA A 121 2.39 2.80 16.55
CA ALA A 121 1.45 2.44 17.59
C ALA A 121 2.16 1.83 18.82
N MET A 122 3.15 0.95 18.60
CA MET A 122 3.94 0.34 19.69
C MET A 122 4.66 1.38 20.57
N GLY A 123 5.05 2.52 20.01
CA GLY A 123 5.68 3.63 20.74
C GLY A 123 4.69 4.59 21.43
N THR A 124 3.39 4.35 21.32
CA THR A 124 2.33 5.25 21.83
C THR A 124 1.28 4.47 22.63
N GLN A 125 0.24 5.16 23.11
CA GLN A 125 -0.97 4.56 23.68
C GLN A 125 -2.13 4.55 22.69
N ALA A 126 -1.86 4.82 21.40
CA ALA A 126 -2.87 4.80 20.37
C ALA A 126 -3.33 3.36 20.06
N VAL A 127 -4.59 3.25 19.63
CA VAL A 127 -5.16 2.01 19.10
C VAL A 127 -5.53 2.29 17.65
N VAL A 128 -5.02 1.48 16.73
CA VAL A 128 -5.36 1.58 15.31
C VAL A 128 -6.17 0.37 14.91
N LEU A 129 -7.39 0.58 14.44
CA LEU A 129 -8.27 -0.43 13.87
C LEU A 129 -8.20 -0.34 12.35
N ILE A 130 -7.91 -1.44 11.68
CA ILE A 130 -7.89 -1.53 10.23
C ILE A 130 -9.02 -2.46 9.81
N ALA A 131 -10.04 -1.91 9.14
CA ALA A 131 -11.10 -2.71 8.56
C ALA A 131 -10.61 -3.30 7.23
N PHE A 132 -10.66 -4.63 7.09
CA PHE A 132 -10.16 -5.28 5.89
C PHE A 132 -11.01 -6.48 5.49
N ARG A 133 -11.22 -6.64 4.19
CA ARG A 133 -11.91 -7.80 3.61
C ARG A 133 -10.88 -8.85 3.17
N PRO A 134 -10.80 -10.02 3.82
CA PRO A 134 -9.79 -11.04 3.52
C PRO A 134 -9.80 -11.48 2.05
N GLN A 135 -10.97 -11.55 1.44
CA GLN A 135 -11.17 -11.96 0.04
C GLN A 135 -10.50 -11.04 -1.00
N THR A 136 -10.06 -9.85 -0.58
CA THR A 136 -9.40 -8.89 -1.49
C THR A 136 -7.90 -9.12 -1.63
N LEU A 137 -7.32 -10.02 -0.84
CA LEU A 137 -5.92 -10.39 -0.88
C LEU A 137 -5.74 -11.86 -1.24
N ASP A 138 -4.59 -12.17 -1.84
CA ASP A 138 -4.16 -13.56 -1.95
C ASP A 138 -3.74 -14.09 -0.56
N PRO A 139 -3.85 -15.41 -0.30
CA PRO A 139 -3.57 -15.99 1.03
C PRO A 139 -2.18 -15.64 1.58
N ARG A 140 -1.19 -15.49 0.69
CA ARG A 140 0.17 -15.09 1.07
C ARG A 140 0.24 -13.63 1.55
N GLU A 141 -0.51 -12.74 0.91
CA GLU A 141 -0.53 -11.32 1.25
C GLU A 141 -1.26 -11.10 2.57
N LEU A 142 -2.37 -11.80 2.77
CA LEU A 142 -3.10 -11.80 4.03
C LEU A 142 -2.21 -12.28 5.18
N ALA A 143 -1.54 -13.43 5.04
CA ALA A 143 -0.62 -13.94 6.06
C ALA A 143 0.54 -12.98 6.39
N LEU A 144 0.96 -12.14 5.43
CA LEU A 144 1.97 -11.10 5.68
C LEU A 144 1.44 -9.95 6.53
N LEU A 145 0.16 -9.56 6.36
CA LEU A 145 -0.49 -8.57 7.21
C LEU A 145 -0.76 -9.14 8.61
N GLU A 146 -1.35 -10.32 8.69
CA GLU A 146 -1.69 -11.00 9.94
C GLU A 146 -0.45 -11.20 10.83
N ARG A 147 0.71 -11.47 10.23
CA ARG A 147 1.97 -11.62 10.99
C ARG A 147 2.38 -10.34 11.72
N ASN A 148 2.08 -9.17 11.16
CA ASN A 148 2.51 -7.88 11.69
C ASN A 148 1.44 -7.20 12.57
N LEU A 149 0.21 -7.74 12.63
CA LEU A 149 -0.95 -7.12 13.27
C LEU A 149 -1.67 -8.07 14.23
N GLN A 150 -2.46 -7.53 15.16
CA GLN A 150 -3.36 -8.36 15.98
C GLN A 150 -4.67 -8.61 15.22
N VAL A 151 -4.92 -9.85 14.83
CA VAL A 151 -6.11 -10.22 14.06
C VAL A 151 -7.34 -10.32 14.96
N LEU A 152 -8.46 -9.77 14.48
CA LEU A 152 -9.78 -9.85 15.10
C LEU A 152 -10.76 -10.40 14.06
N ASP A 153 -11.43 -11.51 14.38
CA ASP A 153 -12.49 -12.06 13.54
C ASP A 153 -13.76 -11.22 13.68
N GLY A 154 -14.26 -10.68 12.57
CA GLY A 154 -15.43 -9.81 12.54
C GLY A 154 -16.70 -10.48 13.07
N LYS A 155 -16.89 -11.79 12.88
CA LYS A 155 -18.08 -12.51 13.38
C LYS A 155 -18.04 -12.64 14.89
N GLU A 156 -16.87 -12.96 15.45
CA GLU A 156 -16.69 -13.04 16.90
C GLU A 156 -16.89 -11.66 17.56
N VAL A 157 -16.29 -10.61 16.98
CA VAL A 157 -16.44 -9.25 17.48
C VAL A 157 -17.89 -8.80 17.40
N LYS A 158 -18.56 -9.05 16.28
CA LYS A 158 -19.97 -8.73 16.10
C LYS A 158 -20.84 -9.42 17.12
N GLY A 159 -20.66 -10.73 17.34
CA GLY A 159 -21.41 -11.48 18.34
C GLY A 159 -21.22 -10.93 19.76
N GLN A 160 -20.01 -10.50 20.11
CA GLN A 160 -19.77 -9.88 21.42
C GLN A 160 -20.42 -8.50 21.57
N LEU A 161 -20.36 -7.66 20.53
CA LEU A 161 -21.03 -6.36 20.53
C LEU A 161 -22.56 -6.53 20.61
N ASP A 162 -23.11 -7.51 19.90
CA ASP A 162 -24.54 -7.81 19.94
C ASP A 162 -24.97 -8.22 21.37
N ILE A 163 -24.17 -9.05 22.07
CA ILE A 163 -24.42 -9.44 23.47
C ILE A 163 -24.32 -8.25 24.43
N GLU A 164 -23.33 -7.36 24.24
CA GLU A 164 -23.14 -6.15 25.07
C GLU A 164 -24.33 -5.20 24.92
N GLU A 165 -24.77 -4.94 23.68
CA GLU A 165 -25.95 -4.11 23.39
C GLU A 165 -27.25 -4.74 23.93
N LEU A 166 -27.42 -6.06 23.81
CA LEU A 166 -28.54 -6.79 24.43
C LEU A 166 -28.53 -6.66 25.96
N GLY A 167 -27.36 -6.67 26.60
CA GLY A 167 -27.20 -6.46 28.03
C GLY A 167 -27.58 -5.05 28.47
N GLU A 168 -27.19 -4.03 27.72
CA GLU A 168 -27.58 -2.63 27.96
C GLU A 168 -29.10 -2.44 27.82
N ILE A 169 -29.73 -3.09 26.84
CA ILE A 169 -31.19 -3.05 26.64
C ILE A 169 -31.94 -3.81 27.75
N LEU A 170 -31.36 -4.90 28.27
CA LEU A 170 -32.02 -5.80 29.21
C LEU A 170 -31.75 -5.50 30.69
N GLY A 171 -30.93 -4.51 31.08
CA GLY A 171 -30.86 -4.13 32.49
C GLY A 171 -29.89 -3.04 32.92
N GLU A 172 -30.45 -1.86 33.20
CA GLU A 172 -30.16 -1.11 34.43
C GLU A 172 -30.79 -1.89 35.61
N ILE A 173 -30.00 -2.66 36.36
CA ILE A 173 -30.36 -3.12 37.71
C ILE A 173 -29.18 -2.80 38.63
N PRO A 174 -29.29 -1.81 39.55
CA PRO A 174 -28.23 -1.55 40.50
C PRO A 174 -28.31 -2.57 41.65
N GLY A 175 -27.40 -3.54 41.66
CA GLY A 175 -27.13 -4.43 42.80
C GLY A 175 -25.95 -3.91 43.64
N PRO A 176 -26.04 -3.89 44.98
CA PRO A 176 -25.26 -2.98 45.81
C PRO A 176 -23.84 -3.46 46.09
N ALA A 177 -22.97 -2.47 46.31
CA ALA A 177 -21.66 -2.65 46.92
C ALA A 177 -21.76 -3.28 48.32
N ALA A 178 -20.94 -4.31 48.58
CA ALA A 178 -20.51 -4.65 49.94
C ALA A 178 -19.15 -5.36 49.91
N LYS A 179 -18.18 -4.73 50.57
CA LYS A 179 -16.89 -5.30 50.99
C LYS A 179 -17.13 -6.37 52.06
N SER A 180 -16.27 -7.38 52.16
CA SER A 180 -15.75 -7.96 53.43
C SER A 180 -14.74 -9.07 53.16
N ALA A 181 -13.56 -8.94 53.78
CA ALA A 181 -12.60 -10.02 53.99
C ALA A 181 -13.13 -10.99 55.08
N GLU A 182 -12.76 -12.28 55.05
CA GLU A 182 -12.15 -12.98 56.20
C GLU A 182 -11.69 -14.41 55.80
N LYS A 183 -10.86 -14.98 56.66
CA LYS A 183 -9.89 -16.07 56.51
C LYS A 183 -10.34 -17.30 57.31
N THR A 184 -9.84 -18.47 56.90
CA THR A 184 -9.50 -19.66 57.74
C THR A 184 -10.53 -20.80 57.90
N GLU A 185 -10.04 -22.00 57.54
CA GLU A 185 -10.21 -23.34 58.14
C GLU A 185 -11.53 -24.13 58.11
N ALA A 186 -11.40 -25.31 57.48
CA ALA A 186 -12.18 -26.55 57.63
C ALA A 186 -11.93 -27.18 59.03
N PRO A 187 -12.69 -28.21 59.55
CA PRO A 187 -13.26 -29.30 58.74
C PRO A 187 -14.55 -30.02 59.23
N LYS A 188 -15.00 -30.91 58.34
CA LYS A 188 -15.55 -32.27 58.56
C LYS A 188 -17.08 -32.50 58.70
N VAL A 189 -17.58 -33.10 57.60
CA VAL A 189 -18.50 -34.25 57.46
C VAL A 189 -20.00 -34.00 57.63
N LEU A 190 -20.76 -34.15 56.53
CA LEU A 190 -21.69 -35.28 56.37
C LEU A 190 -22.19 -35.49 54.91
N ARG A 191 -21.84 -36.68 54.38
CA ARG A 191 -22.51 -37.54 53.36
C ARG A 191 -22.62 -37.09 51.88
N PRO A 192 -22.61 -38.07 50.95
CA PRO A 192 -22.32 -37.86 49.54
C PRO A 192 -23.60 -37.60 48.71
N VAL A 193 -23.48 -36.65 47.79
CA VAL A 193 -24.46 -36.35 46.73
C VAL A 193 -23.98 -37.04 45.44
N PRO A 194 -24.88 -37.47 44.53
CA PRO A 194 -24.58 -38.45 43.50
C PRO A 194 -23.64 -37.96 42.40
N ASP A 195 -22.97 -38.95 41.81
CA ASP A 195 -22.21 -38.98 40.56
C ASP A 195 -22.77 -38.04 39.47
N MET A 196 -21.97 -37.04 39.08
CA MET A 196 -22.03 -36.41 37.75
C MET A 196 -20.63 -36.55 37.13
N ARG A 197 -20.31 -37.77 36.70
CA ARG A 197 -19.42 -37.98 35.55
C ARG A 197 -20.01 -37.23 34.35
N ASP A 198 -19.28 -36.23 33.90
CA ASP A 198 -19.46 -35.69 32.54
C ASP A 198 -19.15 -36.83 31.55
N PRO A 199 -20.05 -37.18 30.61
CA PRO A 199 -19.85 -38.33 29.74
C PRO A 199 -18.87 -37.98 28.62
N GLY A 200 -17.72 -38.66 28.61
CA GLY A 200 -16.99 -39.06 27.40
C GLY A 200 -16.50 -37.96 26.47
N VAL A 201 -15.35 -37.36 26.78
CA VAL A 201 -14.48 -36.81 25.72
C VAL A 201 -13.87 -38.01 25.00
N HIS A 202 -14.40 -38.31 23.82
CA HIS A 202 -13.86 -39.34 22.95
C HIS A 202 -12.58 -38.78 22.32
N THR A 203 -11.45 -39.44 22.53
CA THR A 203 -10.16 -39.00 21.98
C THR A 203 -9.64 -39.99 20.97
N VAL A 204 -9.09 -39.50 19.86
CA VAL A 204 -8.50 -40.30 18.79
C VAL A 204 -6.98 -40.10 18.75
N ARG A 205 -6.24 -41.22 18.78
CA ARG A 205 -4.78 -41.17 18.63
C ARG A 205 -4.39 -41.13 17.17
N CYS A 206 -3.52 -40.17 16.85
CA CYS A 206 -2.96 -40.04 15.52
C CYS A 206 -2.11 -41.27 15.16
N PRO A 207 -2.38 -41.98 14.05
CA PRO A 207 -1.61 -43.15 13.64
C PRO A 207 -0.20 -42.82 13.18
N LYS A 208 0.11 -41.54 12.90
CA LYS A 208 1.41 -41.11 12.39
C LYS A 208 2.39 -40.66 13.48
N CYS A 209 1.92 -39.93 14.50
CA CYS A 209 2.79 -39.38 15.55
C CYS A 209 2.37 -39.73 16.98
N GLY A 210 1.23 -40.41 17.16
CA GLY A 210 0.74 -40.85 18.47
C GLY A 210 0.10 -39.77 19.34
N THR A 211 0.02 -38.52 18.88
CA THR A 211 -0.65 -37.43 19.59
C THR A 211 -2.15 -37.74 19.77
N GLU A 212 -2.67 -37.57 20.98
CA GLU A 212 -4.10 -37.61 21.26
C GLU A 212 -4.76 -36.33 20.78
N ASN A 213 -5.82 -36.47 19.99
CA ASN A 213 -6.61 -35.36 19.47
C ASN A 213 -8.06 -35.59 19.87
N ASP A 214 -8.82 -34.51 19.87
CA ASP A 214 -10.27 -34.54 19.95
C ASP A 214 -10.85 -35.33 18.76
N ASP A 215 -11.95 -36.05 18.94
CA ASP A 215 -12.56 -36.84 17.86
C ASP A 215 -13.31 -35.98 16.83
N GLU A 216 -13.54 -34.70 17.12
CA GLU A 216 -14.12 -33.74 16.17
C GLU A 216 -13.11 -33.13 15.16
N VAL A 217 -11.80 -33.35 15.35
CA VAL A 217 -10.79 -32.74 14.46
C VAL A 217 -10.40 -33.66 13.29
N ALA A 218 -10.49 -33.11 12.07
CA ALA A 218 -10.14 -33.85 10.85
C ALA A 218 -8.63 -34.14 10.68
N PHE A 219 -7.77 -33.34 11.32
CA PHE A 219 -6.32 -33.41 11.19
C PHE A 219 -5.63 -33.38 12.56
N CYS A 220 -4.51 -34.10 12.68
CA CYS A 220 -3.72 -34.11 13.90
C CYS A 220 -3.09 -32.74 14.18
N VAL A 221 -3.28 -32.24 15.40
CA VAL A 221 -2.81 -30.91 15.84
C VAL A 221 -1.27 -30.77 15.82
N TYR A 222 -0.54 -31.87 15.93
CA TYR A 222 0.93 -31.86 16.00
C TYR A 222 1.61 -32.04 14.64
N CYS A 223 1.13 -32.98 13.81
CA CYS A 223 1.81 -33.34 12.56
C CYS A 223 0.96 -33.15 11.28
N GLY A 224 -0.30 -32.77 11.42
CA GLY A 224 -1.19 -32.44 10.30
C GLY A 224 -1.72 -33.62 9.47
N SER A 225 -1.56 -34.88 9.92
CA SER A 225 -2.14 -36.03 9.21
C SER A 225 -3.64 -36.19 9.47
N LEU A 226 -4.39 -36.62 8.46
CA LEU A 226 -5.80 -36.96 8.57
C LEU A 226 -6.06 -38.07 9.60
N LEU A 227 -7.14 -37.94 10.36
CA LEU A 227 -7.56 -38.91 11.37
C LEU A 227 -8.62 -39.89 10.80
N PRO A 228 -8.65 -41.17 11.24
CA PRO A 228 -9.40 -42.23 10.56
C PRO A 228 -10.92 -42.07 10.55
N ASP A 229 -11.51 -41.49 11.61
CA ASP A 229 -12.97 -41.44 11.79
C ASP A 229 -13.68 -40.44 10.86
N HIS A 230 -12.92 -39.55 10.19
CA HIS A 230 -13.44 -38.64 9.17
C HIS A 230 -13.25 -39.15 7.73
N ALA A 231 -12.70 -40.35 7.54
CA ALA A 231 -12.65 -41.01 6.24
C ALA A 231 -13.98 -41.75 5.96
N SER A 232 -15.09 -41.02 5.80
CA SER A 232 -16.33 -41.64 5.33
C SER A 232 -16.24 -41.95 3.82
N ALA A 233 -16.43 -43.23 3.48
CA ALA A 233 -16.66 -43.71 2.12
C ALA A 233 -17.93 -43.06 1.50
N PRO A 234 -18.01 -42.93 0.15
CA PRO A 234 -19.08 -42.18 -0.50
C PRO A 234 -20.43 -42.90 -0.41
N THR A 235 -21.46 -42.22 0.08
CA THR A 235 -22.86 -42.69 0.09
C THR A 235 -23.65 -42.07 -1.08
N PRO A 236 -24.60 -42.79 -1.72
CA PRO A 236 -25.18 -42.41 -3.02
C PRO A 236 -26.07 -41.17 -2.99
N ALA A 237 -25.99 -40.37 -4.06
CA ALA A 237 -26.75 -39.14 -4.24
C ALA A 237 -28.26 -39.37 -4.41
N ALA A 238 -29.07 -38.64 -3.64
CA ALA A 238 -30.48 -38.40 -3.92
C ALA A 238 -30.63 -37.37 -5.07
N PRO A 239 -31.69 -37.45 -5.90
CA PRO A 239 -31.83 -36.59 -7.07
C PRO A 239 -32.15 -35.14 -6.66
N ALA A 240 -31.34 -34.21 -7.16
CA ALA A 240 -31.49 -32.78 -6.94
C ALA A 240 -32.74 -32.21 -7.66
N PRO A 241 -33.44 -31.21 -7.08
CA PRO A 241 -34.49 -30.49 -7.77
C PRO A 241 -33.93 -29.69 -8.96
N THR A 242 -34.72 -29.60 -10.02
CA THR A 242 -34.38 -28.95 -11.29
C THR A 242 -34.08 -27.46 -11.10
N ALA A 243 -32.84 -27.08 -11.41
CA ALA A 243 -32.39 -25.70 -11.42
C ALA A 243 -33.07 -24.88 -12.55
N PRO A 244 -33.40 -23.60 -12.33
CA PRO A 244 -33.84 -22.72 -13.40
C PRO A 244 -32.73 -22.45 -14.42
N SER A 245 -33.17 -22.32 -15.67
CA SER A 245 -32.40 -22.26 -16.92
C SER A 245 -31.19 -21.32 -16.90
N ALA A 246 -30.06 -21.85 -17.40
CA ALA A 246 -28.79 -21.18 -17.57
C ALA A 246 -28.86 -20.05 -18.63
N ALA A 247 -29.07 -18.83 -18.17
CA ALA A 247 -28.82 -17.63 -18.95
C ALA A 247 -28.02 -16.62 -18.11
N SER A 248 -26.75 -16.92 -17.89
CA SER A 248 -25.62 -15.99 -17.67
C SER A 248 -24.50 -16.70 -16.91
N ALA A 249 -24.03 -17.83 -17.43
CA ALA A 249 -22.75 -18.37 -17.02
C ALA A 249 -21.66 -17.41 -17.56
N LEU A 250 -21.17 -16.52 -16.70
CA LEU A 250 -19.93 -15.79 -16.92
C LEU A 250 -18.88 -16.80 -17.40
N ARG A 251 -18.35 -16.55 -18.61
CA ARG A 251 -17.28 -17.39 -19.18
C ARG A 251 -16.16 -17.52 -18.13
N PRO A 252 -15.66 -18.73 -17.85
CA PRO A 252 -14.49 -18.88 -17.01
C PRO A 252 -13.34 -18.10 -17.64
N MET A 253 -12.83 -17.15 -16.86
CA MET A 253 -11.69 -16.34 -17.22
C MET A 253 -10.48 -17.28 -17.42
N PRO A 254 -9.79 -17.25 -18.57
CA PRO A 254 -8.67 -18.15 -18.79
C PRO A 254 -7.58 -17.93 -17.73
N ALA A 255 -7.06 -19.02 -17.16
CA ALA A 255 -6.05 -19.05 -16.10
C ALA A 255 -4.71 -18.35 -16.46
N ALA A 256 -4.57 -17.86 -17.69
CA ALA A 256 -3.40 -17.11 -18.16
C ALA A 256 -3.35 -15.65 -17.67
N ALA A 257 -4.38 -15.14 -16.99
CA ALA A 257 -4.47 -13.72 -16.60
C ALA A 257 -3.90 -13.37 -15.20
N ARG A 258 -3.33 -14.33 -14.45
CA ARG A 258 -2.84 -14.09 -13.07
C ARG A 258 -1.41 -14.54 -12.81
N ALA A 259 -0.56 -14.53 -13.83
CA ALA A 259 0.87 -14.42 -13.56
C ALA A 259 1.14 -12.97 -13.13
N PHE A 260 1.25 -12.72 -11.82
CA PHE A 260 1.83 -11.47 -11.35
C PHE A 260 3.17 -11.30 -12.04
N PRO A 261 3.42 -10.19 -12.76
CA PRO A 261 4.75 -9.95 -13.29
C PRO A 261 5.66 -9.76 -12.08
N GLU A 262 6.45 -10.78 -11.75
CA GLU A 262 7.66 -10.60 -10.94
C GLU A 262 8.34 -9.36 -11.53
N ARG A 263 8.54 -8.32 -10.70
CA ARG A 263 9.26 -7.11 -11.12
C ARG A 263 10.69 -7.55 -11.44
N ARG A 264 10.91 -7.96 -12.67
CA ARG A 264 12.25 -8.16 -13.22
C ARG A 264 12.96 -6.82 -13.02
N PRO A 265 14.21 -6.82 -12.49
CA PRO A 265 14.98 -5.61 -12.36
C PRO A 265 14.96 -4.84 -13.70
N ASP A 266 14.77 -3.52 -13.67
CA ASP A 266 14.90 -2.67 -14.87
C ASP A 266 16.39 -2.60 -15.24
N PHE A 267 16.89 -3.67 -15.89
CA PHE A 267 18.28 -3.80 -16.28
C PHE A 267 18.70 -2.68 -17.22
N VAL A 268 17.78 -2.14 -18.02
CA VAL A 268 18.05 -1.00 -18.92
C VAL A 268 18.32 0.27 -18.10
N ALA A 269 17.60 0.49 -17.00
CA ALA A 269 17.90 1.59 -16.08
C ALA A 269 19.27 1.41 -15.42
N LEU A 270 19.62 0.19 -14.98
CA LEU A 270 20.92 -0.11 -14.37
C LEU A 270 22.09 0.12 -15.34
N ILE A 271 21.92 -0.29 -16.61
CA ILE A 271 22.89 -0.02 -17.69
C ILE A 271 23.08 1.49 -17.88
N GLY A 272 22.00 2.28 -17.79
CA GLY A 272 22.09 3.74 -17.82
C GLY A 272 22.96 4.31 -16.69
N VAL A 273 22.85 3.77 -15.47
CA VAL A 273 23.70 4.16 -14.34
C VAL A 273 25.16 3.77 -14.59
N ALA A 274 25.42 2.57 -15.11
CA ALA A 274 26.77 2.13 -15.44
C ALA A 274 27.44 3.05 -16.48
N PHE A 275 26.73 3.43 -17.54
CA PHE A 275 27.25 4.40 -18.50
C PHE A 275 27.51 5.77 -17.87
N PHE A 276 26.63 6.25 -17.00
CA PHE A 276 26.83 7.53 -16.31
C PHE A 276 28.13 7.53 -15.47
N LEU A 277 28.37 6.47 -14.70
CA LEU A 277 29.59 6.32 -13.91
C LEU A 277 30.84 6.21 -14.80
N LEU A 278 30.75 5.48 -15.91
CA LEU A 278 31.84 5.40 -16.89
C LEU A 278 32.16 6.77 -17.49
N ILE A 279 31.13 7.54 -17.87
CA ILE A 279 31.29 8.89 -18.42
C ILE A 279 31.95 9.81 -17.39
N LEU A 280 31.50 9.79 -16.13
CA LEU A 280 32.14 10.54 -15.05
C LEU A 280 33.62 10.15 -14.92
N GLY A 281 33.92 8.85 -14.83
CA GLY A 281 35.29 8.36 -14.75
C GLY A 281 36.14 8.87 -15.92
N LEU A 282 35.67 8.73 -17.15
CA LEU A 282 36.36 9.17 -18.36
C LEU A 282 36.62 10.69 -18.38
N VAL A 283 35.62 11.50 -18.02
CA VAL A 283 35.76 12.97 -17.99
C VAL A 283 36.81 13.39 -16.97
N PHE A 284 36.84 12.76 -15.78
CA PHE A 284 37.85 13.00 -14.76
C PHE A 284 39.24 12.49 -15.15
N THR A 285 39.33 11.35 -15.85
CA THR A 285 40.61 10.85 -16.37
C THR A 285 41.20 11.79 -17.42
N LEU A 286 40.36 12.38 -18.28
CA LEU A 286 40.80 13.31 -19.32
C LEU A 286 41.06 14.73 -18.80
N ASN A 287 40.50 15.09 -17.65
CA ASN A 287 40.79 16.35 -16.96
C ASN A 287 40.92 16.12 -15.45
N THR A 288 42.14 15.77 -15.01
CA THR A 288 42.45 15.55 -13.59
C THR A 288 42.38 16.81 -12.74
N ASN A 289 42.48 18.00 -13.36
CA ASN A 289 42.39 19.29 -12.69
C ASN A 289 40.96 19.85 -12.64
N LEU A 290 39.96 19.12 -13.13
CA LEU A 290 38.58 19.59 -13.27
C LEU A 290 38.01 20.19 -11.98
N LEU A 291 38.27 19.56 -10.82
CA LEU A 291 37.78 20.05 -9.52
C LEU A 291 38.47 21.34 -9.09
N ASN A 292 39.76 21.50 -9.39
CA ASN A 292 40.52 22.70 -9.08
C ASN A 292 40.07 23.86 -9.98
N ASP A 293 39.90 23.59 -11.29
CA ASP A 293 39.34 24.56 -12.24
C ASP A 293 37.95 25.01 -11.81
N PHE A 294 37.09 24.06 -11.40
CA PHE A 294 35.74 24.37 -10.92
C PHE A 294 35.74 25.21 -9.65
N ARG A 295 36.57 24.85 -8.65
CA ARG A 295 36.70 25.61 -7.41
C ARG A 295 37.19 27.04 -7.67
N SER A 296 38.24 27.20 -8.46
CA SER A 296 38.77 28.52 -8.79
C SER A 296 37.76 29.39 -9.55
N TRP A 297 36.97 28.78 -10.44
CA TRP A 297 35.88 29.48 -11.12
C TRP A 297 34.75 29.88 -10.15
N TRP A 298 34.39 29.01 -9.21
CA TRP A 298 33.39 29.30 -8.19
C TRP A 298 33.77 30.53 -7.35
N ASP A 299 35.02 30.61 -6.94
CA ASP A 299 35.56 31.73 -6.17
C ASP A 299 35.50 33.07 -6.94
N LEU A 300 35.40 33.04 -8.28
CA LEU A 300 35.21 34.23 -9.13
C LEU A 300 33.73 34.62 -9.28
N ILE A 301 32.80 33.66 -9.24
CA ILE A 301 31.36 33.94 -9.36
C ILE A 301 30.83 34.66 -8.13
N VAL A 302 31.26 34.24 -6.94
CA VAL A 302 30.79 34.79 -5.65
C VAL A 302 30.96 36.32 -5.56
N PRO A 303 32.13 36.90 -5.93
CA PRO A 303 32.30 38.35 -5.98
C PRO A 303 31.94 39.00 -7.33
N GLY A 304 32.05 38.27 -8.45
CA GLY A 304 31.97 38.83 -9.82
C GLY A 304 30.64 38.69 -10.54
N GLY A 305 29.65 38.01 -9.95
CA GLY A 305 28.33 37.78 -10.53
C GLY A 305 28.24 36.53 -11.43
N LEU A 306 27.01 36.16 -11.79
CA LEU A 306 26.65 34.86 -12.38
C LEU A 306 27.16 34.57 -13.81
N PHE A 307 27.79 35.53 -14.48
CA PHE A 307 28.18 35.40 -15.90
C PHE A 307 29.68 35.50 -16.16
N VAL A 308 30.51 35.28 -15.13
CA VAL A 308 31.96 35.11 -15.31
C VAL A 308 32.22 33.83 -16.10
N ARG A 309 32.98 33.95 -17.20
CA ARG A 309 33.29 32.82 -18.08
C ARG A 309 34.10 31.74 -17.33
N PRO A 310 33.70 30.45 -17.42
CA PRO A 310 34.50 29.37 -16.87
C PRO A 310 35.83 29.17 -17.61
N PRO A 311 36.85 28.65 -16.91
CA PRO A 311 38.08 28.16 -17.51
C PRO A 311 37.82 27.19 -18.66
N ASP A 312 38.70 27.22 -19.68
CA ASP A 312 38.53 26.38 -20.87
C ASP A 312 38.57 24.88 -20.55
N GLY A 313 39.23 24.48 -19.46
CA GLY A 313 39.20 23.11 -18.92
C GLY A 313 37.78 22.64 -18.59
N ILE A 314 37.02 23.46 -17.86
CA ILE A 314 35.60 23.17 -17.52
C ILE A 314 34.76 23.13 -18.80
N VAL A 315 34.95 24.08 -19.72
CA VAL A 315 34.17 24.15 -20.96
C VAL A 315 34.39 22.90 -21.83
N ARG A 316 35.65 22.45 -21.98
CA ARG A 316 36.00 21.23 -22.74
C ARG A 316 35.47 19.97 -22.06
N SER A 317 35.61 19.86 -20.73
CA SER A 317 35.08 18.74 -19.96
C SER A 317 33.55 18.68 -20.02
N GLY A 318 32.87 19.83 -19.92
CA GLY A 318 31.42 19.94 -20.05
C GLY A 318 30.93 19.55 -21.44
N LEU A 319 31.60 20.00 -22.50
CA LEU A 319 31.30 19.60 -23.87
C LEU A 319 31.37 18.08 -24.06
N LEU A 320 32.47 17.46 -23.63
CA LEU A 320 32.65 16.00 -23.70
C LEU A 320 31.58 15.27 -22.88
N PHE A 321 31.32 15.72 -21.66
CA PHE A 321 30.32 15.14 -20.76
C PHE A 321 28.92 15.15 -21.40
N PHE A 322 28.46 16.29 -21.91
CA PHE A 322 27.14 16.38 -22.54
C PHE A 322 27.06 15.55 -23.83
N ALA A 323 28.11 15.51 -24.65
CA ALA A 323 28.14 14.69 -25.85
C ALA A 323 28.04 13.18 -25.54
N LEU A 324 28.76 12.72 -24.51
CA LEU A 324 28.71 11.33 -24.07
C LEU A 324 27.37 10.97 -23.41
N LEU A 325 26.77 11.90 -22.65
CA LEU A 325 25.42 11.71 -22.11
C LEU A 325 24.36 11.59 -23.20
N ALA A 326 24.47 12.40 -24.26
CA ALA A 326 23.59 12.27 -25.42
C ALA A 326 23.69 10.86 -26.03
N LEU A 327 24.91 10.39 -26.29
CA LEU A 327 25.15 9.06 -26.84
C LEU A 327 24.59 7.95 -25.94
N SER A 328 24.83 8.03 -24.62
CA SER A 328 24.29 7.07 -23.65
C SER A 328 22.76 7.04 -23.64
N ASN A 329 22.09 8.19 -23.75
CA ASN A 329 20.64 8.26 -23.83
C ASN A 329 20.10 7.63 -25.12
N PHE A 330 20.77 7.79 -26.26
CA PHE A 330 20.36 7.11 -27.49
C PHE A 330 20.58 5.59 -27.43
N ILE A 331 21.70 5.14 -26.85
CA ILE A 331 21.98 3.70 -26.66
C ILE A 331 20.92 3.08 -25.74
N THR A 332 20.65 3.68 -24.58
CA THR A 332 19.65 3.17 -23.64
C THR A 332 18.23 3.25 -24.21
N SER A 333 17.91 4.25 -25.03
CA SER A 333 16.67 4.31 -25.80
C SER A 333 16.54 3.13 -26.77
N GLY A 334 17.57 2.87 -27.58
CA GLY A 334 17.59 1.75 -28.52
C GLY A 334 17.43 0.41 -27.81
N LEU A 335 18.14 0.23 -26.70
CA LEU A 335 18.04 -0.97 -25.88
C LEU A 335 16.63 -1.16 -25.30
N ARG A 336 16.01 -0.07 -24.81
CA ARG A 336 14.64 -0.10 -24.28
C ARG A 336 13.59 -0.39 -25.35
N TRP A 337 13.82 0.12 -26.56
CA TRP A 337 12.96 -0.17 -27.71
C TRP A 337 13.02 -1.65 -28.11
N VAL A 338 14.22 -2.23 -28.13
CA VAL A 338 14.46 -3.61 -28.57
C VAL A 338 14.09 -4.64 -27.49
N LEU A 339 14.45 -4.41 -26.22
CA LEU A 339 14.27 -5.39 -25.14
C LEU A 339 12.91 -5.29 -24.45
N ASP A 340 12.50 -4.09 -24.00
CA ASP A 340 11.32 -3.94 -23.13
C ASP A 340 10.03 -3.74 -23.93
N ARG A 341 10.13 -3.52 -25.25
CA ARG A 341 9.03 -3.07 -26.14
C ARG A 341 8.32 -1.82 -25.61
N ASN A 342 8.92 -1.11 -24.65
CA ASN A 342 8.38 0.06 -23.97
C ASN A 342 8.73 1.33 -24.74
N ARG A 343 7.96 1.54 -25.81
CA ARG A 343 8.08 2.68 -26.73
C ARG A 343 7.98 4.05 -26.04
N PHE A 344 7.23 4.19 -24.94
CA PHE A 344 7.12 5.47 -24.23
C PHE A 344 8.39 5.77 -23.42
N GLY A 345 8.91 4.76 -22.73
CA GLY A 345 10.18 4.87 -22.01
C GLY A 345 11.36 5.14 -22.96
N ALA A 346 11.33 4.57 -24.18
CA ALA A 346 12.32 4.86 -25.22
C ALA A 346 12.22 6.32 -25.70
N LEU A 347 11.01 6.82 -25.98
CA LEU A 347 10.80 8.21 -26.41
C LEU A 347 11.39 9.23 -25.41
N ALA A 348 11.18 9.03 -24.11
CA ALA A 348 11.73 9.90 -23.08
C ALA A 348 13.26 10.02 -23.18
N ARG A 349 13.95 8.89 -23.44
CA ARG A 349 15.40 8.84 -23.60
C ARG A 349 15.88 9.49 -24.89
N VAL A 350 15.14 9.34 -26.00
CA VAL A 350 15.43 10.08 -27.24
C VAL A 350 15.38 11.59 -27.01
N LEU A 351 14.31 12.09 -26.39
CA LEU A 351 14.14 13.53 -26.14
C LEU A 351 15.22 14.06 -25.18
N ALA A 352 15.56 13.30 -24.14
CA ALA A 352 16.69 13.63 -23.27
C ALA A 352 18.01 13.68 -24.05
N GLY A 353 18.26 12.71 -24.93
CA GLY A 353 19.42 12.69 -25.83
C GLY A 353 19.50 13.93 -26.71
N LEU A 354 18.39 14.34 -27.33
CA LEU A 354 18.30 15.58 -28.11
C LEU A 354 18.60 16.83 -27.26
N GLY A 355 18.10 16.87 -26.02
CA GLY A 355 18.43 17.92 -25.06
C GLY A 355 19.94 18.00 -24.80
N PHE A 356 20.59 16.86 -24.58
CA PHE A 356 22.04 16.80 -24.36
C PHE A 356 22.87 17.13 -25.61
N VAL A 357 22.43 16.72 -26.82
CA VAL A 357 23.06 17.15 -28.08
C VAL A 357 22.98 18.66 -28.22
N SER A 358 21.82 19.25 -27.94
CA SER A 358 21.64 20.69 -28.08
C SER A 358 22.57 21.49 -27.15
N VAL A 359 22.69 21.12 -25.87
CA VAL A 359 23.61 21.80 -24.94
C VAL A 359 25.07 21.53 -25.30
N ALA A 360 25.42 20.36 -25.81
CA ALA A 360 26.76 20.09 -26.31
C ALA A 360 27.12 21.02 -27.48
N ILE A 361 26.22 21.17 -28.47
CA ILE A 361 26.41 22.10 -29.59
C ILE A 361 26.51 23.54 -29.11
N LEU A 362 25.66 23.97 -28.17
CA LEU A 362 25.72 25.32 -27.61
C LEU A 362 27.01 25.56 -26.83
N THR A 363 27.48 24.57 -26.07
CA THR A 363 28.76 24.62 -25.34
C THR A 363 29.95 24.67 -26.28
N TRP A 364 29.90 23.94 -27.41
CA TRP A 364 30.88 24.07 -28.48
C TRP A 364 30.88 25.48 -29.07
N ARG A 365 29.71 26.04 -29.41
CA ARG A 365 29.65 27.42 -29.93
C ARG A 365 30.13 28.44 -28.91
N TYR A 366 29.87 28.20 -27.63
CA TYR A 366 30.37 29.01 -26.54
C TYR A 366 31.90 28.94 -26.42
N SER A 367 32.49 27.76 -26.57
CA SER A 367 33.96 27.59 -26.55
C SER A 367 34.64 28.38 -27.68
N LEU A 368 34.02 28.40 -28.86
CA LEU A 368 34.42 29.22 -30.01
C LEU A 368 34.13 30.71 -29.86
N ARG A 369 33.57 31.15 -28.72
CA ARG A 369 33.18 32.55 -28.45
C ARG A 369 32.14 33.10 -29.43
N ALA A 370 31.42 32.23 -30.14
CA ALA A 370 30.39 32.62 -31.10
C ALA A 370 29.06 33.01 -30.43
N VAL A 371 28.87 32.64 -29.16
CA VAL A 371 27.68 32.92 -28.36
C VAL A 371 28.07 33.23 -26.91
N SER A 372 27.29 34.05 -26.22
CA SER A 372 27.48 34.34 -24.79
C SER A 372 26.86 33.26 -23.90
N GLY A 373 27.31 33.17 -22.64
CA GLY A 373 26.78 32.19 -21.68
C GLY A 373 25.29 32.38 -21.39
N SER A 374 24.83 33.63 -21.29
CA SER A 374 23.40 33.94 -21.12
C SER A 374 22.55 33.47 -22.31
N LEU A 375 23.06 33.60 -23.53
CA LEU A 375 22.39 33.14 -24.75
C LEU A 375 22.35 31.61 -24.83
N VAL A 376 23.41 30.93 -24.37
CA VAL A 376 23.40 29.46 -24.23
C VAL A 376 22.27 29.03 -23.29
N VAL A 377 22.18 29.62 -22.10
CA VAL A 377 21.13 29.27 -21.11
C VAL A 377 19.74 29.55 -21.68
N SER A 378 19.51 30.74 -22.25
CA SER A 378 18.20 31.11 -22.80
C SER A 378 17.75 30.18 -23.93
N ILE A 379 18.62 29.90 -24.92
CA ILE A 379 18.28 29.01 -26.03
C ILE A 379 18.03 27.60 -25.52
N TRP A 380 18.88 27.11 -24.61
CA TRP A 380 18.72 25.76 -24.08
C TRP A 380 17.42 25.59 -23.28
N THR A 381 17.05 26.57 -22.44
CA THR A 381 15.78 26.56 -21.72
C THR A 381 14.58 26.54 -22.68
N ALA A 382 14.64 27.29 -23.79
CA ALA A 382 13.59 27.25 -24.81
C ALA A 382 13.49 25.87 -25.48
N ILE A 383 14.63 25.26 -25.82
CA ILE A 383 14.68 23.90 -26.38
C ILE A 383 14.09 22.88 -25.40
N LEU A 384 14.45 22.94 -24.12
CA LEU A 384 13.88 22.07 -23.09
C LEU A 384 12.36 22.23 -22.97
N GLY A 385 11.87 23.47 -23.00
CA GLY A 385 10.43 23.75 -22.99
C GLY A 385 9.71 23.09 -24.17
N VAL A 386 10.26 23.22 -25.38
CA VAL A 386 9.69 22.58 -26.58
C VAL A 386 9.71 21.06 -26.48
N LEU A 387 10.84 20.46 -26.06
CA LEU A 387 10.95 19.01 -25.88
C LEU A 387 9.97 18.49 -24.81
N LEU A 388 9.76 19.24 -23.72
CA LEU A 388 8.80 18.90 -22.67
C LEU A 388 7.36 18.94 -23.18
N VAL A 389 7.00 19.97 -23.94
CA VAL A 389 5.66 20.07 -24.57
C VAL A 389 5.43 18.89 -25.51
N ILE A 390 6.42 18.53 -26.35
CA ILE A 390 6.34 17.35 -27.23
C ILE A 390 6.15 16.08 -26.41
N TYR A 391 6.92 15.89 -25.33
CA TYR A 391 6.81 14.72 -24.46
C TYR A 391 5.41 14.58 -23.85
N ILE A 392 4.87 15.67 -23.29
CA ILE A 392 3.53 15.71 -22.68
C ILE A 392 2.46 15.44 -23.74
N ALA A 393 2.54 16.10 -24.90
CA ALA A 393 1.57 15.93 -25.98
C ALA A 393 1.51 14.48 -26.48
N VAL A 394 2.67 13.84 -26.67
CA VAL A 394 2.74 12.43 -27.08
C VAL A 394 2.22 11.51 -25.97
N GLY A 395 2.54 11.79 -24.70
CA GLY A 395 2.01 11.06 -23.55
C GLY A 395 0.47 11.12 -23.47
N LEU A 396 -0.10 12.31 -23.60
CA LEU A 396 -1.55 12.50 -23.62
C LEU A 396 -2.22 11.81 -24.81
N TYR A 397 -1.61 11.88 -25.99
CA TYR A 397 -2.08 11.17 -27.19
C TYR A 397 -2.13 9.66 -26.92
N TRP A 398 -1.08 9.09 -26.33
CA TRP A 398 -1.01 7.67 -26.01
C TRP A 398 -2.05 7.23 -24.98
N VAL A 399 -2.23 8.00 -23.91
CA VAL A 399 -3.28 7.73 -22.90
C VAL A 399 -4.66 7.75 -23.54
N ARG A 400 -4.92 8.71 -24.44
CA ARG A 400 -6.21 8.82 -25.15
C ARG A 400 -6.46 7.63 -26.08
N THR A 401 -5.46 7.21 -26.85
CA THR A 401 -5.58 6.06 -27.77
C THR A 401 -5.71 4.71 -27.07
N ARG A 402 -5.27 4.60 -25.82
CA ARG A 402 -5.37 3.38 -25.00
C ARG A 402 -6.65 3.27 -24.19
N ARG A 403 -7.56 4.26 -24.24
CA ARG A 403 -8.89 4.09 -23.65
C ARG A 403 -9.62 2.97 -24.40
N PRO A 404 -9.97 1.85 -23.75
CA PRO A 404 -10.78 0.83 -24.39
C PRO A 404 -12.09 1.48 -24.86
N ALA A 405 -12.54 1.13 -26.07
CA ALA A 405 -13.85 1.53 -26.53
C ALA A 405 -14.88 1.09 -25.49
N VAL A 406 -15.77 2.01 -25.08
CA VAL A 406 -16.86 1.70 -24.15
C VAL A 406 -17.62 0.48 -24.70
N PRO A 407 -17.72 -0.63 -23.96
CA PRO A 407 -18.54 -1.76 -24.38
C PRO A 407 -20.00 -1.28 -24.37
N GLY A 408 -20.56 -0.98 -25.55
CA GLY A 408 -21.96 -0.56 -25.66
C GLY A 408 -22.29 0.55 -26.66
N ALA A 409 -21.32 1.10 -27.41
CA ALA A 409 -21.65 1.99 -28.51
C ALA A 409 -22.34 1.19 -29.65
N ARG A 410 -23.67 1.06 -29.57
CA ARG A 410 -24.51 0.57 -30.68
C ARG A 410 -24.22 1.44 -31.90
N ALA A 411 -23.81 0.81 -32.99
CA ALA A 411 -23.80 1.44 -34.29
C ALA A 411 -25.23 1.92 -34.64
N PRO A 412 -25.42 3.15 -35.14
CA PRO A 412 -26.71 3.58 -35.62
C PRO A 412 -27.02 2.79 -36.90
N THR A 413 -27.94 1.84 -36.79
CA THR A 413 -28.65 1.28 -37.94
C THR A 413 -29.61 2.34 -38.45
N SER A 414 -29.19 3.11 -39.44
CA SER A 414 -30.10 3.85 -40.29
C SER A 414 -29.79 3.55 -41.75
N ARG A 415 -30.63 2.70 -42.34
CA ARG A 415 -31.02 2.77 -43.74
C ARG A 415 -32.53 2.53 -43.81
N PRO A 416 -33.32 3.42 -44.44
CA PRO A 416 -34.45 2.94 -45.21
C PRO A 416 -33.97 2.21 -46.46
#